data_AF-A0A8B7ZND7-F1
#
_entry.id   AF-A0A8B7ZND7-F1
#
_cell.length_a   1.000
_cell.length_b   1.000
_cell.length_c   1.000
_cell.angle_alpha   90.00
_cell.angle_beta   90.00
_cell.angle_gamma   90.00
#
_symmetry.space_group_name_H-M   'P 1'
#
loop_
_entity.id
_entity.type
_entity.pdbx_description
1 polymer ?
#
loop_
_entity_poly.entity_id
_entity_poly.type
_entity_poly.pdbx_seq_one_letter_code
_entity_poly.pdbx_strand_id
1 'polypeptide(L)'
;YNQRYPFSGVNFLNGALFFKFFNSSETLSLTLNGLTSSWSDPSKIQHRIIADVPENRYFDIELVDLNMDGSLDLLLSINSETDGKLVAYEIPRDFRTGVWRPHVIAEGFKPSNLIVLEGNGSPGSAHAFYPGPPGDRIKPLILLTGDDDSNVYVFESTADNDPSVWSYTKTSIFYAKGTVGGPAIKDIDGDGYAEIFIPAWSEGTLNVYTFKP
;
A
#
# COMPACT_ATOMS: atom_id res chain seq x y z
N TYR A 1 24.03 0.45 8.99
CA TYR A 1 23.75 -0.33 7.77
C TYR A 1 22.46 0.23 7.20
N ASN A 2 22.53 1.08 6.18
CA ASN A 2 21.37 1.76 5.59
C ASN A 2 20.64 0.78 4.66
N GLN A 3 19.54 0.19 5.12
CA GLN A 3 18.67 -0.62 4.26
C GLN A 3 17.82 0.31 3.39
N ARG A 4 17.95 0.14 2.06
CA ARG A 4 17.09 0.76 1.05
C ARG A 4 15.86 -0.14 0.90
N TYR A 5 14.70 0.33 1.32
CA TYR A 5 13.43 -0.30 0.98
C TYR A 5 13.17 -0.19 -0.54
N PRO A 6 12.50 -1.19 -1.16
CA PRO A 6 12.28 -1.23 -2.59
C PRO A 6 11.34 -0.10 -3.04
N PHE A 7 11.67 0.50 -4.19
CA PHE A 7 10.98 1.65 -4.77
C PHE A 7 9.82 1.17 -5.65
N SER A 8 8.59 1.61 -5.39
CA SER A 8 7.50 1.58 -6.37
C SER A 8 7.50 2.90 -7.16
N GLY A 9 7.52 2.82 -8.49
CA GLY A 9 7.48 3.97 -9.39
C GLY A 9 6.49 3.71 -10.51
N VAL A 10 5.55 4.63 -10.72
CA VAL A 10 4.54 4.55 -11.78
C VAL A 10 4.80 5.66 -12.80
N ASN A 11 4.80 5.32 -14.10
CA ASN A 11 4.99 6.25 -15.22
C ASN A 11 3.64 6.57 -15.88
N PHE A 12 3.37 7.85 -16.17
CA PHE A 12 2.24 8.26 -17.01
C PHE A 12 2.72 8.91 -18.31
N LEU A 13 2.16 8.48 -19.45
CA LEU A 13 2.31 9.12 -20.76
C LEU A 13 1.18 10.15 -20.95
N ASN A 14 1.47 11.41 -20.62
CA ASN A 14 0.98 12.66 -21.25
C ASN A 14 1.25 13.83 -20.29
N GLY A 15 2.37 14.55 -20.50
CA GLY A 15 2.75 15.69 -19.68
C GLY A 15 3.22 15.26 -18.28
N ALA A 16 4.48 14.86 -18.20
CA ALA A 16 5.07 14.15 -17.07
C ALA A 16 4.92 14.86 -15.71
N LEU A 17 3.79 14.63 -15.04
CA LEU A 17 3.71 14.70 -13.59
C LEU A 17 4.15 13.35 -13.06
N PHE A 18 5.25 13.38 -12.33
CA PHE A 18 5.67 12.28 -11.53
C PHE A 18 5.36 12.65 -10.08
N PHE A 19 4.85 11.71 -9.31
CA PHE A 19 4.68 11.85 -7.88
C PHE A 19 5.68 10.93 -7.20
N LYS A 20 6.37 11.45 -6.18
CA LYS A 20 7.17 10.64 -5.29
C LYS A 20 6.82 11.01 -3.87
N PHE A 21 6.30 10.03 -3.15
CA PHE A 21 6.07 10.14 -1.73
C PHE A 21 7.37 9.83 -1.00
N PHE A 22 7.76 10.71 -0.09
CA PHE A 22 8.90 10.51 0.80
C PHE A 22 8.36 10.30 2.20
N ASN A 23 8.82 9.23 2.85
CA ASN A 23 8.64 9.00 4.27
C ASN A 23 9.91 9.49 5.00
N SER A 24 9.76 10.48 5.88
CA SER A 24 10.67 10.66 7.00
C SER A 24 9.83 10.62 8.27
N SER A 25 9.94 9.52 9.01
CA SER A 25 9.34 9.09 10.30
C SER A 25 7.90 9.47 10.67
N GLU A 26 7.38 10.63 10.26
CA GLU A 26 6.11 11.23 10.70
C GLU A 26 5.36 11.99 9.57
N THR A 27 5.97 12.18 8.39
CA THR A 27 5.38 13.01 7.32
C THR A 27 5.11 12.25 6.03
N LEU A 28 3.95 12.51 5.42
CA LEU A 28 3.62 12.11 4.05
C LEU A 28 3.73 13.33 3.13
N SER A 29 4.58 13.22 2.10
CA SER A 29 4.97 14.35 1.28
C SER A 29 4.67 14.14 -0.21
N LEU A 30 4.03 15.10 -0.87
CA LEU A 30 3.84 15.14 -2.32
C LEU A 30 4.95 15.93 -2.99
N THR A 31 5.49 15.41 -4.09
CA THR A 31 6.57 16.04 -4.83
C THR A 31 6.19 16.27 -6.29
N LEU A 32 6.33 17.49 -6.82
CA LEU A 32 5.99 17.86 -8.20
C LEU A 32 7.22 18.31 -8.96
N ASN A 33 7.30 17.95 -10.25
CA ASN A 33 8.28 18.52 -11.16
C ASN A 33 7.61 19.57 -12.06
N GLY A 34 8.24 20.74 -12.22
CA GLY A 34 7.87 21.70 -13.24
C GLY A 34 8.01 21.12 -14.65
N LEU A 35 7.56 21.85 -15.68
CA LEU A 35 7.45 21.44 -17.10
C LEU A 35 8.74 20.88 -17.77
N THR A 36 9.85 20.76 -17.05
CA THR A 36 11.01 19.96 -17.45
C THR A 36 10.94 18.60 -16.75
N SER A 37 10.76 17.53 -17.51
CA SER A 37 10.58 16.14 -17.04
C SER A 37 11.78 15.52 -16.29
N SER A 38 12.72 16.30 -15.74
CA SER A 38 13.93 15.80 -15.10
C SER A 38 13.88 15.91 -13.57
N TRP A 39 13.86 14.77 -12.89
CA TRP A 39 14.02 14.67 -11.43
C TRP A 39 15.45 14.91 -10.94
N SER A 40 16.39 15.14 -11.87
CA SER A 40 17.81 15.31 -11.54
C SER A 40 18.15 16.71 -11.03
N ASP A 41 17.22 17.66 -11.06
CA ASP A 41 17.41 19.04 -10.62
C ASP A 41 16.51 19.35 -9.42
N PRO A 42 17.00 19.18 -8.18
CA PRO A 42 16.21 19.40 -6.97
C PRO A 42 15.64 20.81 -6.84
N SER A 43 16.22 21.82 -7.51
CA SER A 43 15.72 23.20 -7.45
C SER A 43 14.37 23.39 -8.16
N LYS A 44 14.01 22.46 -9.05
CA LYS A 44 12.74 22.46 -9.80
C LYS A 44 11.68 21.57 -9.18
N ILE A 45 12.03 20.89 -8.08
CA ILE A 45 11.17 19.98 -7.36
C ILE A 45 10.38 20.78 -6.32
N GLN A 46 9.05 20.77 -6.43
CA GLN A 46 8.15 21.33 -5.42
C GLN A 46 7.72 20.25 -4.44
N HIS A 47 7.51 20.62 -3.18
CA HIS A 47 7.17 19.71 -2.10
C HIS A 47 5.97 20.25 -1.31
N ARG A 48 5.12 19.34 -0.83
CA ARG A 48 4.04 19.63 0.12
C ARG A 48 3.89 18.48 1.10
N ILE A 49 3.82 18.77 2.39
CA ILE A 49 3.37 17.81 3.39
C ILE A 49 1.85 17.73 3.34
N ILE A 50 1.30 16.53 3.10
CA ILE A 50 -0.15 16.30 2.98
C ILE A 50 -0.73 15.68 4.25
N ALA A 51 0.10 15.04 5.07
CA ALA A 51 -0.24 14.58 6.41
C ALA A 51 0.99 14.65 7.31
N ASP A 52 0.80 15.18 8.51
CA ASP A 52 1.79 15.30 9.59
C ASP A 52 1.06 14.93 10.88
N VAL A 53 1.01 13.62 11.14
CA VAL A 53 0.26 13.06 12.27
C VAL A 53 1.27 12.41 13.18
N PRO A 54 1.42 12.88 14.43
CA PRO A 54 2.37 12.30 15.36
C PRO A 54 2.20 10.78 15.47
N GLU A 55 3.32 10.08 15.60
CA GLU A 55 3.40 8.61 15.75
C GLU A 55 3.02 7.80 14.51
N ASN A 56 2.42 8.39 13.47
CA ASN A 56 2.18 7.71 12.20
C ASN A 56 3.49 7.55 11.42
N ARG A 57 3.95 6.31 11.21
CA ARG A 57 5.09 5.99 10.35
C ARG A 57 4.59 5.47 9.00
N TYR A 58 4.38 6.36 8.03
CA TYR A 58 3.87 6.01 6.69
C TYR A 58 4.83 5.08 5.93
N PHE A 59 4.52 3.79 5.84
CA PHE A 59 5.49 2.77 5.44
C PHE A 59 5.50 2.49 3.94
N ASP A 60 4.33 2.18 3.37
CA ASP A 60 4.16 1.90 1.95
C ASP A 60 2.97 2.68 1.37
N ILE A 61 2.99 2.88 0.05
CA ILE A 61 1.98 3.64 -0.67
C ILE A 61 1.74 3.10 -2.08
N GLU A 62 0.47 3.04 -2.46
CA GLU A 62 0.00 2.79 -3.81
C GLU A 62 -1.01 3.85 -4.25
N LEU A 63 -0.97 4.20 -5.54
CA LEU A 63 -1.94 5.10 -6.17
C LEU A 63 -2.96 4.26 -6.95
N VAL A 64 -4.22 4.25 -6.50
CA VAL A 64 -5.27 3.38 -7.04
C VAL A 64 -6.64 4.01 -6.81
N ASP A 65 -7.57 3.88 -7.76
CA ASP A 65 -8.99 4.19 -7.53
C ASP A 65 -9.58 3.06 -6.68
N LEU A 66 -9.57 3.24 -5.34
CA LEU A 66 -9.84 2.16 -4.40
C LEU A 66 -11.34 1.96 -4.18
N ASN A 67 -12.10 3.06 -4.22
CA ASN A 67 -13.55 3.04 -4.06
C ASN A 67 -14.32 2.99 -5.39
N MET A 68 -13.64 3.08 -6.52
CA MET A 68 -14.20 3.05 -7.89
C MET A 68 -15.12 4.22 -8.18
N ASP A 69 -14.78 5.40 -7.66
CA ASP A 69 -15.52 6.63 -7.94
C ASP A 69 -15.03 7.37 -9.20
N GLY A 70 -13.97 6.86 -9.85
CA GLY A 70 -13.34 7.43 -11.03
C GLY A 70 -12.15 8.36 -10.72
N SER A 71 -11.80 8.53 -9.44
CA SER A 71 -10.65 9.29 -8.96
C SER A 71 -9.63 8.36 -8.32
N LEU A 72 -8.34 8.66 -8.48
CA LEU A 72 -7.30 7.92 -7.76
C LEU A 72 -7.28 8.31 -6.29
N ASP A 73 -6.99 7.34 -5.44
CA ASP A 73 -6.73 7.44 -4.01
C ASP A 73 -5.28 7.03 -3.68
N LEU A 74 -4.84 7.31 -2.46
CA LEU A 74 -3.65 6.68 -1.89
C LEU A 74 -4.06 5.53 -0.97
N LEU A 75 -3.64 4.32 -1.29
CA LEU A 75 -3.66 3.19 -0.37
C LEU A 75 -2.33 3.18 0.41
N LEU A 76 -2.41 3.22 1.75
CA LEU A 76 -1.26 3.40 2.62
C LEU A 76 -1.24 2.38 3.74
N SER A 77 -0.04 1.91 4.08
CA SER A 77 0.22 1.32 5.38
C SER A 77 0.91 2.32 6.31
N ILE A 78 0.50 2.32 7.57
CA ILE A 78 1.13 3.11 8.64
C ILE A 78 1.66 2.12 9.66
N ASN A 79 2.98 1.94 9.64
CA ASN A 79 3.69 0.98 10.47
C ASN A 79 3.83 1.50 11.91
N SER A 80 3.73 0.60 12.88
CA SER A 80 3.77 0.92 14.30
C SER A 80 4.25 -0.28 15.11
N GLU A 81 4.79 0.02 16.30
CA GLU A 81 5.13 -0.99 17.31
C GLU A 81 3.91 -1.47 18.10
N THR A 82 2.80 -0.72 18.06
CA THR A 82 1.68 -0.92 18.99
C THR A 82 0.30 -0.86 18.32
N ASP A 83 0.13 0.00 17.31
CA ASP A 83 -1.16 0.23 16.64
C ASP A 83 -0.96 0.72 15.21
N GLY A 84 -0.57 -0.19 14.33
CA GLY A 84 -0.41 0.05 12.91
C GLY A 84 -1.75 0.06 12.18
N LYS A 85 -1.78 0.68 11.00
CA LYS A 85 -3.01 0.97 10.27
C LYS A 85 -2.90 0.70 8.77
N LEU A 86 -4.04 0.35 8.18
CA LEU A 86 -4.30 0.40 6.74
C LEU A 86 -5.25 1.56 6.50
N VAL A 87 -4.85 2.51 5.66
CA VAL A 87 -5.56 3.77 5.46
C VAL A 87 -5.66 4.08 3.98
N ALA A 88 -6.79 4.62 3.55
CA ALA A 88 -6.92 5.26 2.25
C ALA A 88 -6.98 6.79 2.40
N TYR A 89 -6.39 7.55 1.48
CA TYR A 89 -6.59 8.98 1.40
C TYR A 89 -7.21 9.35 0.06
N GLU A 90 -8.38 9.98 0.09
CA GLU A 90 -8.99 10.58 -1.10
C GLU A 90 -8.14 11.75 -1.59
N ILE A 91 -7.81 11.74 -2.88
CA ILE A 91 -7.05 12.82 -3.52
C ILE A 91 -8.01 13.97 -3.83
N PRO A 92 -7.78 15.19 -3.30
CA PRO A 92 -8.61 16.33 -3.66
C PRO A 92 -8.38 16.72 -5.12
N ARG A 93 -9.41 17.27 -5.76
CA ARG A 93 -9.38 17.73 -7.16
C ARG A 93 -8.15 18.59 -7.50
N ASP A 94 -7.73 19.46 -6.59
CA ASP A 94 -6.40 20.09 -6.65
C ASP A 94 -5.52 19.62 -5.51
N PHE A 95 -4.68 18.62 -5.78
CA PHE A 95 -3.73 18.07 -4.81
C PHE A 95 -2.72 19.09 -4.27
N ARG A 96 -2.56 20.26 -4.93
CA ARG A 96 -1.59 21.30 -4.53
C ARG A 96 -2.08 22.10 -3.33
N THR A 97 -3.38 22.33 -3.23
CA THR A 97 -3.97 23.22 -2.22
C THR A 97 -5.11 22.57 -1.44
N GLY A 98 -5.76 21.56 -2.01
CA GLY A 98 -6.91 20.87 -1.42
C GLY A 98 -6.56 20.08 -0.16
N VAL A 99 -7.61 19.74 0.59
CA VAL A 99 -7.53 18.92 1.80
C VAL A 99 -7.67 17.45 1.42
N TRP A 100 -6.71 16.64 1.85
CA TRP A 100 -6.72 15.19 1.68
C TRP A 100 -7.56 14.55 2.79
N ARG A 101 -8.46 13.63 2.45
CA ARG A 101 -9.40 13.04 3.41
C ARG A 101 -9.00 11.58 3.71
N PRO A 102 -8.60 11.25 4.96
CA PRO A 102 -8.27 9.88 5.33
C PRO A 102 -9.50 9.04 5.66
N HIS A 103 -9.44 7.76 5.32
CA HIS A 103 -10.34 6.70 5.72
C HIS A 103 -9.53 5.57 6.34
N VAL A 104 -9.73 5.29 7.63
CA VAL A 104 -9.09 4.13 8.29
C VAL A 104 -9.86 2.87 7.88
N ILE A 105 -9.20 1.98 7.15
CA ILE A 105 -9.77 0.70 6.71
C ILE A 105 -9.63 -0.35 7.82
N ALA A 106 -8.46 -0.40 8.45
CA ALA A 106 -8.19 -1.27 9.58
C ALA A 106 -7.06 -0.73 10.47
N GLU A 107 -7.06 -1.14 11.73
CA GLU A 107 -6.08 -0.76 12.74
C GLU A 107 -5.76 -1.95 13.68
N GLY A 108 -4.86 -1.73 14.65
CA GLY A 108 -4.45 -2.74 15.62
C GLY A 108 -3.36 -3.71 15.14
N PHE A 109 -2.68 -3.42 14.03
CA PHE A 109 -1.53 -4.23 13.60
C PHE A 109 -0.36 -3.97 14.53
N LYS A 110 0.33 -5.02 14.97
CA LYS A 110 1.51 -4.90 15.81
C LYS A 110 2.42 -6.10 15.64
N PRO A 111 3.72 -5.97 15.95
CA PRO A 111 4.65 -7.09 15.88
C PRO A 111 4.18 -8.29 16.69
N SER A 112 4.40 -9.46 16.12
CA SER A 112 4.21 -10.75 16.77
C SER A 112 5.22 -10.91 17.90
N ASN A 113 4.79 -11.51 19.02
CA ASN A 113 5.69 -11.86 20.13
C ASN A 113 6.77 -12.89 19.75
N LEU A 114 6.68 -13.49 18.55
CA LEU A 114 7.72 -14.37 18.01
C LEU A 114 8.97 -13.60 17.56
N ILE A 115 8.82 -12.31 17.26
CA ILE A 115 9.89 -11.47 16.76
C ILE A 115 10.47 -10.68 17.93
N VAL A 116 11.71 -11.01 18.28
CA VAL A 116 12.43 -10.44 19.44
C VAL A 116 13.70 -9.69 19.06
N LEU A 117 14.11 -9.72 17.78
CA LEU A 117 15.40 -9.19 17.30
C LEU A 117 15.33 -8.39 15.99
N GLU A 118 14.22 -8.47 15.25
CA GLU A 118 14.06 -7.79 13.95
C GLU A 118 13.39 -6.42 14.16
N GLY A 119 13.02 -5.72 13.07
CA GLY A 119 12.21 -4.52 13.18
C GLY A 119 11.00 -4.79 14.07
N ASN A 120 10.49 -3.77 14.76
CA ASN A 120 9.27 -3.91 15.56
C ASN A 120 8.14 -3.12 14.90
N GLY A 121 7.89 -3.32 13.62
CA GLY A 121 6.93 -2.56 12.85
C GLY A 121 5.84 -3.43 12.23
N SER A 122 4.58 -3.06 12.40
CA SER A 122 3.50 -3.62 11.58
C SER A 122 2.45 -2.55 11.25
N PRO A 123 1.76 -2.62 10.10
CA PRO A 123 1.93 -3.60 9.02
C PRO A 123 3.02 -3.19 8.01
N GLY A 124 3.24 -4.04 7.02
CA GLY A 124 4.17 -3.88 5.90
C GLY A 124 3.52 -3.28 4.66
N SER A 125 3.71 -3.91 3.50
CA SER A 125 3.25 -3.39 2.20
C SER A 125 1.77 -3.64 1.94
N ALA A 126 1.13 -2.71 1.25
CA ALA A 126 -0.28 -2.78 0.85
C ALA A 126 -0.43 -2.67 -0.67
N HIS A 127 -1.19 -3.58 -1.27
CA HIS A 127 -1.42 -3.60 -2.71
C HIS A 127 -2.88 -3.89 -3.06
N ALA A 128 -3.46 -3.07 -3.92
CA ALA A 128 -4.74 -3.30 -4.56
C ALA A 128 -4.58 -4.28 -5.73
N PHE A 129 -5.50 -5.24 -5.85
CA PHE A 129 -5.49 -6.20 -6.96
C PHE A 129 -6.88 -6.75 -7.26
N TYR A 130 -7.05 -7.26 -8.49
CA TYR A 130 -8.20 -8.09 -8.84
C TYR A 130 -7.75 -9.55 -8.87
N PRO A 131 -8.49 -10.45 -8.20
CA PRO A 131 -8.09 -11.85 -8.09
C PRO A 131 -8.25 -12.64 -9.40
N GLY A 132 -9.09 -12.16 -10.32
CA GLY A 132 -9.52 -12.85 -11.52
C GLY A 132 -10.05 -11.89 -12.59
N PRO A 133 -10.62 -12.43 -13.68
CA PRO A 133 -11.17 -11.62 -14.77
C PRO A 133 -12.25 -10.64 -14.28
N PRO A 134 -12.42 -9.49 -14.97
CA PRO A 134 -13.52 -8.57 -14.67
C PRO A 134 -14.84 -9.31 -14.87
N GLY A 135 -15.69 -9.38 -13.84
CA GLY A 135 -16.93 -10.15 -13.93
C GLY A 135 -17.92 -9.85 -12.83
N ASP A 136 -17.48 -9.91 -11.57
CA ASP A 136 -18.39 -9.78 -10.42
C ASP A 136 -17.96 -8.73 -9.39
N ARG A 137 -16.74 -8.20 -9.51
CA ARG A 137 -16.15 -7.26 -8.55
C ARG A 137 -15.86 -5.92 -9.21
N ILE A 138 -16.36 -4.86 -8.60
CA ILE A 138 -16.16 -3.47 -8.97
C ILE A 138 -14.91 -2.95 -8.27
N LYS A 139 -14.81 -3.02 -6.94
CA LYS A 139 -13.65 -2.48 -6.19
C LYS A 139 -12.51 -3.50 -6.09
N PRO A 140 -11.23 -3.09 -6.14
CA PRO A 140 -10.13 -4.04 -5.96
C PRO A 140 -10.16 -4.68 -4.55
N LEU A 141 -9.58 -5.87 -4.42
CA LEU A 141 -9.16 -6.41 -3.14
C LEU A 141 -7.89 -5.69 -2.68
N ILE A 142 -7.62 -5.70 -1.37
CA ILE A 142 -6.33 -5.22 -0.84
C ILE A 142 -5.58 -6.38 -0.22
N LEU A 143 -4.36 -6.63 -0.67
CA LEU A 143 -3.38 -7.46 0.01
C LEU A 143 -2.58 -6.59 0.97
N LEU A 144 -2.43 -7.01 2.22
CA LEU A 144 -1.58 -6.35 3.21
C LEU A 144 -0.63 -7.38 3.81
N THR A 145 0.67 -7.15 3.73
CA THR A 145 1.62 -7.92 4.53
C THR A 145 1.70 -7.35 5.94
N GLY A 146 1.74 -8.24 6.92
CA GLY A 146 1.82 -7.87 8.33
C GLY A 146 3.22 -7.41 8.76
N ASP A 147 4.23 -7.60 7.91
CA ASP A 147 5.64 -7.43 8.26
C ASP A 147 5.95 -8.22 9.53
N ASP A 148 6.18 -7.53 10.65
CA ASP A 148 6.46 -8.17 11.93
C ASP A 148 5.22 -8.80 12.62
N ASP A 149 4.00 -8.54 12.18
CA ASP A 149 2.77 -9.25 12.63
C ASP A 149 2.75 -10.69 12.08
N SER A 150 3.66 -11.03 11.16
CA SER A 150 3.82 -12.39 10.63
C SER A 150 2.64 -12.91 9.80
N ASN A 151 1.60 -12.10 9.61
CA ASN A 151 0.40 -12.44 8.84
C ASN A 151 0.44 -11.84 7.43
N VAL A 152 -0.38 -12.38 6.53
CA VAL A 152 -0.81 -11.69 5.30
C VAL A 152 -2.32 -11.67 5.27
N TYR A 153 -2.87 -10.51 5.00
CA TYR A 153 -4.31 -10.27 4.99
C TYR A 153 -4.80 -9.93 3.59
N VAL A 154 -6.03 -10.35 3.30
CA VAL A 154 -6.83 -9.84 2.19
C VAL A 154 -8.00 -9.06 2.78
N PHE A 155 -8.27 -7.88 2.21
CA PHE A 155 -9.43 -7.06 2.52
C PHE A 155 -10.37 -7.02 1.32
N GLU A 156 -11.63 -7.28 1.59
CA GLU A 156 -12.72 -7.27 0.62
C GLU A 156 -13.75 -6.20 1.00
N SER A 157 -14.16 -5.36 0.06
CA SER A 157 -15.16 -4.32 0.35
C SER A 157 -16.48 -4.95 0.82
N THR A 158 -17.04 -4.39 1.88
CA THR A 158 -18.37 -4.81 2.39
C THR A 158 -19.53 -4.30 1.55
N ALA A 159 -19.30 -3.33 0.66
CA ALA A 159 -20.26 -2.81 -0.29
C ALA A 159 -19.54 -2.45 -1.60
N ASP A 160 -19.42 -3.46 -2.47
CA ASP A 160 -18.62 -3.39 -3.70
C ASP A 160 -19.15 -2.36 -4.72
N ASN A 161 -20.45 -2.07 -4.70
CA ASN A 161 -21.12 -1.17 -5.64
C ASN A 161 -21.38 0.25 -5.09
N ASP A 162 -20.96 0.58 -3.87
CA ASP A 162 -21.17 1.89 -3.25
C ASP A 162 -19.82 2.60 -2.99
N PRO A 163 -19.40 3.57 -3.81
CA PRO A 163 -18.12 4.26 -3.65
C PRO A 163 -18.00 5.09 -2.35
N SER A 164 -19.12 5.35 -1.66
CA SER A 164 -19.08 6.07 -0.37
C SER A 164 -18.69 5.17 0.82
N VAL A 165 -18.67 3.85 0.63
CA VAL A 165 -18.39 2.88 1.69
C VAL A 165 -16.92 2.43 1.66
N TRP A 166 -16.23 2.74 2.76
CA TRP A 166 -14.82 2.41 3.00
C TRP A 166 -14.59 1.25 3.98
N SER A 167 -15.64 0.48 4.31
CA SER A 167 -15.53 -0.67 5.20
C SER A 167 -15.19 -1.95 4.44
N TYR A 168 -14.28 -2.74 5.01
CA TYR A 168 -13.78 -3.98 4.43
C TYR A 168 -13.85 -5.14 5.42
N THR A 169 -14.06 -6.34 4.92
CA THR A 169 -13.87 -7.60 5.65
C THR A 169 -12.40 -8.01 5.57
N LYS A 170 -11.77 -8.25 6.72
CA LYS A 170 -10.37 -8.70 6.84
C LYS A 170 -10.29 -10.22 6.96
N THR A 171 -9.45 -10.86 6.15
CA THR A 171 -9.17 -12.31 6.21
C THR A 171 -7.66 -12.54 6.22
N SER A 172 -7.15 -13.29 7.20
CA SER A 172 -5.75 -13.77 7.16
C SER A 172 -5.66 -14.98 6.23
N ILE A 173 -4.76 -14.92 5.24
CA ILE A 173 -4.58 -15.96 4.22
C ILE A 173 -3.26 -16.72 4.38
N PHE A 174 -2.33 -16.17 5.15
CA PHE A 174 -1.03 -16.76 5.42
C PHE A 174 -0.47 -16.30 6.76
N TYR A 175 0.32 -17.17 7.38
CA TYR A 175 1.03 -16.90 8.61
C TYR A 175 2.45 -17.49 8.51
N ALA A 176 3.45 -16.66 8.77
CA ALA A 176 4.86 -17.03 8.86
C ALA A 176 5.32 -17.14 10.32
N LYS A 177 6.46 -17.79 10.54
CA LYS A 177 7.22 -17.76 11.79
C LYS A 177 8.24 -16.62 11.74
N GLY A 178 7.74 -15.39 11.70
CA GLY A 178 8.55 -14.17 11.67
C GLY A 178 8.10 -13.17 10.61
N THR A 179 9.02 -12.33 10.15
CA THR A 179 8.78 -11.22 9.24
C THR A 179 8.25 -11.71 7.88
N VAL A 180 7.21 -11.05 7.38
CA VAL A 180 6.72 -11.21 6.01
C VAL A 180 7.19 -10.05 5.14
N GLY A 181 7.94 -10.35 4.07
CA GLY A 181 8.46 -9.33 3.16
C GLY A 181 7.41 -8.73 2.22
N GLY A 182 7.85 -7.78 1.38
CA GLY A 182 7.01 -7.19 0.34
C GLY A 182 6.58 -8.23 -0.71
N PRO A 183 5.28 -8.32 -1.05
CA PRO A 183 4.78 -9.34 -1.96
C PRO A 183 4.94 -8.90 -3.42
N ALA A 184 4.68 -9.82 -4.34
CA ALA A 184 4.44 -9.51 -5.75
C ALA A 184 3.12 -10.13 -6.20
N ILE A 185 2.35 -9.39 -7.00
CA ILE A 185 1.03 -9.82 -7.49
C ILE A 185 1.01 -9.67 -9.00
N LYS A 186 0.75 -10.76 -9.73
CA LYS A 186 0.62 -10.74 -11.19
C LYS A 186 0.02 -12.05 -11.70
N ASP A 187 -0.86 -11.97 -12.69
CA ASP A 187 -1.16 -13.10 -13.58
C ASP A 187 0.10 -13.40 -14.42
N ILE A 188 0.74 -14.54 -14.15
CA ILE A 188 2.00 -14.92 -14.82
C ILE A 188 1.84 -16.07 -15.82
N ASP A 189 0.74 -16.81 -15.77
CA ASP A 189 0.48 -17.93 -16.67
C ASP A 189 -0.58 -17.62 -17.74
N GLY A 190 -1.22 -16.46 -17.66
CA GLY A 190 -2.18 -15.94 -18.63
C GLY A 190 -3.58 -16.53 -18.50
N ASP A 191 -3.91 -17.14 -17.36
CA ASP A 191 -5.19 -17.79 -17.14
C ASP A 191 -6.31 -16.83 -16.67
N GLY A 192 -5.94 -15.57 -16.43
CA GLY A 192 -6.81 -14.49 -16.00
C GLY A 192 -6.90 -14.30 -14.48
N TYR A 193 -6.29 -15.17 -13.67
CA TYR A 193 -6.20 -15.06 -12.22
C TYR A 193 -4.84 -14.55 -11.78
N ALA A 194 -4.80 -13.84 -10.65
CA ALA A 194 -3.56 -13.30 -10.13
C ALA A 194 -2.83 -14.33 -9.26
N GLU A 195 -1.54 -14.53 -9.53
CA GLU A 195 -0.63 -15.19 -8.59
C GLU A 195 -0.09 -14.17 -7.59
N ILE A 196 -0.06 -14.58 -6.32
CA ILE A 196 0.51 -13.81 -5.22
C ILE A 196 1.75 -14.54 -4.71
N PHE A 197 2.88 -13.86 -4.74
CA PHE A 197 4.17 -14.33 -4.22
C PHE A 197 4.45 -13.66 -2.88
N ILE A 198 4.58 -14.47 -1.82
CA ILE A 198 4.74 -14.02 -0.44
C ILE A 198 6.09 -14.49 0.10
N PRO A 199 7.05 -13.59 0.33
CA PRO A 199 8.30 -13.92 1.01
C PRO A 199 8.07 -14.07 2.52
N ALA A 200 8.23 -15.27 3.06
CA ALA A 200 8.33 -15.48 4.51
C ALA A 200 9.80 -15.27 4.91
N TRP A 201 10.17 -14.00 5.12
CA TRP A 201 11.56 -13.55 5.22
C TRP A 201 12.34 -14.32 6.29
N SER A 202 11.78 -14.45 7.50
CA SER A 202 12.49 -15.12 8.61
C SER A 202 12.58 -16.64 8.41
N GLU A 203 11.70 -17.23 7.61
CA GLU A 203 11.70 -18.67 7.30
C GLU A 203 12.58 -19.01 6.09
N GLY A 204 12.97 -18.02 5.29
CA GLY A 204 13.73 -18.24 4.06
C GLY A 204 12.93 -18.96 2.98
N THR A 205 11.60 -18.82 2.97
CA THR A 205 10.71 -19.45 1.98
C THR A 205 9.97 -18.39 1.13
N LEU A 206 9.63 -18.79 -0.09
CA LEU A 206 8.79 -18.02 -1.01
C LEU A 206 7.53 -18.84 -1.30
N ASN A 207 6.38 -18.29 -0.99
CA ASN A 207 5.09 -18.97 -1.10
C ASN A 207 4.32 -18.39 -2.30
N VAL A 208 3.57 -19.23 -3.01
CA VAL A 208 2.72 -18.81 -4.14
C VAL A 208 1.27 -19.19 -3.85
N TYR A 209 0.36 -18.27 -4.12
CA TYR A 209 -1.08 -18.43 -3.97
C TYR A 209 -1.76 -18.05 -5.29
N THR A 210 -2.72 -18.84 -5.72
CA THR A 210 -3.58 -18.56 -6.89
C THR A 210 -4.98 -19.12 -6.65
N PHE A 211 -5.97 -18.54 -7.31
CA PHE A 211 -7.35 -19.06 -7.31
C PHE A 211 -7.52 -20.24 -8.28
N LYS A 212 -6.58 -20.43 -9.21
CA LYS A 212 -6.67 -21.46 -10.24
C LYS A 212 -5.29 -22.09 -10.49
N PRO A 213 -5.14 -23.41 -10.24
CA PRO A 213 -3.90 -24.15 -10.51
C PRO A 213 -3.72 -24.56 -11.98
#